data_AF-A0A3N5VT65-F1
#
_entry.id   AF-A0A3N5VT65-F1
#
_cell.length_a   1.000
_cell.length_b   1.000
_cell.length_c   1.000
_cell.angle_alpha   90.00
_cell.angle_beta   90.00
_cell.angle_gamma   90.00
#
_symmetry.space_group_name_H-M   'P 1'
#
loop_
_entity.id
_entity.type
_entity.pdbx_description
1 polymer ?
#
loop_
_entity_poly.entity_id
_entity_poly.type
_entity_poly.pdbx_seq_one_letter_code
_entity_poly.pdbx_strand_id
1 'polypeptide(L)'
;MARVLLILAFVLTNAGGFETRPYEDPAPPVPHGRIDELVFGRLEQLGIQPAALCSDAVFVRRAYLDVIGTLPTAQEARAFLSDKDPDNRSVLIDRLLEREEFADYWAMKWSDLLRVKSEFPINLWPNAVQGYHRWIRTCIKEDMPYDRFVREMLTASGS
;
A
#
# COMPACT_ATOMS: atom_id res chain seq x y z
N MET A 1 -51.86 -50.95 -8.99
CA MET A 1 -51.48 -50.07 -7.87
C MET A 1 -50.37 -50.79 -7.10
N ALA A 2 -49.15 -50.31 -6.85
CA ALA A 2 -48.40 -49.11 -7.18
C ALA A 2 -46.90 -49.51 -7.15
N ARG A 3 -46.09 -49.04 -8.11
CA ARG A 3 -44.63 -49.27 -8.16
C ARG A 3 -43.95 -48.23 -7.27
N VAL A 4 -43.21 -48.67 -6.26
CA VAL A 4 -42.37 -47.81 -5.40
C VAL A 4 -41.04 -47.59 -6.12
N LEU A 5 -40.81 -46.37 -6.60
CA LEU A 5 -39.51 -45.91 -7.11
C LEU A 5 -38.72 -45.32 -5.92
N LEU A 6 -37.61 -45.96 -5.55
CA LEU A 6 -36.62 -45.42 -4.63
C LEU A 6 -35.64 -44.56 -5.44
N ILE A 7 -35.73 -43.24 -5.29
CA ILE A 7 -34.76 -42.29 -5.86
C ILE A 7 -33.63 -42.11 -4.83
N LEU A 8 -32.48 -42.71 -5.11
CA LEU A 8 -31.21 -42.43 -4.43
C LEU A 8 -30.72 -41.05 -4.87
N ALA A 9 -30.93 -40.04 -4.04
CA ALA A 9 -30.28 -38.74 -4.19
C ALA A 9 -28.82 -38.85 -3.71
N PHE A 10 -27.91 -39.05 -4.66
CA PHE A 10 -26.47 -38.99 -4.42
C PHE A 10 -26.08 -37.51 -4.25
N VAL A 11 -26.06 -37.02 -3.02
CA VAL A 11 -25.50 -35.70 -2.71
C VAL A 11 -23.99 -35.79 -2.87
N LEU A 12 -23.50 -35.33 -4.02
CA LEU A 12 -22.09 -35.00 -4.20
C LEU A 12 -21.79 -33.81 -3.29
N THR A 13 -21.44 -34.05 -2.04
CA THR A 13 -20.61 -33.13 -1.27
C THR A 13 -19.29 -33.03 -2.02
N ASN A 14 -19.19 -32.07 -2.94
CA ASN A 14 -17.91 -31.54 -3.37
C ASN A 14 -17.26 -30.98 -2.10
N ALA A 15 -16.43 -31.81 -1.46
CA ALA A 15 -15.37 -31.32 -0.61
C ALA A 15 -14.46 -30.51 -1.53
N GLY A 16 -14.79 -29.23 -1.71
CA GLY A 16 -13.90 -28.26 -2.31
C GLY A 16 -12.60 -28.36 -1.53
N GLY A 17 -11.55 -28.84 -2.19
CA GLY A 17 -10.23 -28.88 -1.57
C GLY A 17 -9.94 -27.50 -1.03
N PHE A 18 -9.50 -27.42 0.22
CA PHE A 18 -8.92 -26.18 0.75
C PHE A 18 -7.69 -25.88 -0.11
N GLU A 19 -7.86 -25.08 -1.14
CA GLU A 19 -6.76 -24.49 -1.88
C GLU A 19 -6.03 -23.60 -0.89
N THR A 20 -4.90 -24.07 -0.37
CA THR A 20 -4.11 -23.28 0.57
C THR A 20 -3.55 -22.10 -0.22
N ARG A 21 -4.09 -20.90 0.01
CA ARG A 21 -3.59 -19.65 -0.55
C ARG A 21 -2.75 -18.93 0.51
N PRO A 22 -1.47 -19.32 0.72
CA PRO A 22 -0.66 -18.81 1.83
C PRO A 22 -0.41 -17.30 1.80
N TYR A 23 -0.64 -16.68 0.64
CA TYR A 23 -0.41 -15.25 0.41
C TYR A 23 -1.70 -14.42 0.45
N GLU A 24 -2.86 -15.07 0.56
CA GLU A 24 -4.16 -14.41 0.58
C GLU A 24 -4.82 -14.60 1.95
N ASP A 25 -5.60 -13.61 2.34
CA ASP A 25 -6.57 -13.73 3.41
C ASP A 25 -7.81 -14.45 2.84
N PRO A 26 -8.31 -15.52 3.49
CA PRO A 26 -9.52 -16.20 3.05
C PRO A 26 -10.79 -15.35 3.22
N ALA A 27 -10.75 -14.28 4.01
CA ALA A 27 -11.90 -13.40 4.19
C ALA A 27 -12.16 -12.57 2.92
N PRO A 28 -13.43 -12.41 2.52
CA PRO A 28 -13.78 -11.52 1.42
C PRO A 28 -13.41 -10.07 1.79
N PRO A 29 -12.90 -9.27 0.84
CA PRO A 29 -12.55 -7.89 1.11
C PRO A 29 -13.80 -7.08 1.44
N VAL A 30 -13.70 -6.25 2.48
CA VAL A 30 -14.77 -5.33 2.91
C VAL A 30 -14.36 -3.88 2.65
N PRO A 31 -15.29 -2.99 2.29
CA PRO A 31 -14.98 -1.56 2.18
C PRO A 31 -14.62 -0.95 3.54
N HIS A 32 -13.51 -0.21 3.62
CA HIS A 32 -13.08 0.48 4.85
C HIS A 32 -13.32 2.00 4.79
N GLY A 33 -13.86 2.51 3.69
CA GLY A 33 -14.22 3.91 3.56
C GLY A 33 -14.89 4.26 2.24
N ARG A 34 -15.14 5.56 2.05
CA ARG A 34 -15.91 6.06 0.91
C ARG A 34 -15.28 5.71 -0.44
N ILE A 35 -13.95 5.70 -0.52
CA ILE A 35 -13.24 5.35 -1.76
C ILE A 35 -13.48 3.87 -2.10
N ASP A 36 -13.33 2.97 -1.13
CA ASP A 36 -13.56 1.54 -1.33
C ASP A 36 -15.01 1.25 -1.74
N GLU A 37 -15.99 1.92 -1.12
CA GLU A 37 -17.40 1.80 -1.50
C GLU A 37 -17.62 2.17 -2.98
N LEU A 38 -17.02 3.27 -3.44
CA LEU A 38 -17.12 3.73 -4.82
C LEU A 38 -16.45 2.76 -5.80
N VAL A 39 -15.26 2.25 -5.43
CA VAL A 39 -14.52 1.28 -6.24
C VAL A 39 -15.29 -0.03 -6.32
N PHE A 40 -15.74 -0.59 -5.20
CA PHE A 40 -16.43 -1.87 -5.16
C PHE A 40 -17.78 -1.79 -5.85
N GLY A 41 -18.53 -0.70 -5.69
CA GLY A 41 -19.77 -0.48 -6.43
C GLY A 41 -19.53 -0.43 -7.94
N ARG A 42 -18.39 0.10 -8.41
CA ARG A 42 -18.04 0.07 -9.83
C ARG A 42 -17.63 -1.32 -10.31
N LEU A 43 -16.87 -2.07 -9.51
CA LEU A 43 -16.47 -3.45 -9.83
C LEU A 43 -17.70 -4.36 -9.95
N GLU A 44 -18.66 -4.22 -9.03
CA GLU A 44 -19.92 -4.97 -9.04
C GLU A 44 -20.72 -4.72 -10.33
N GLN A 45 -20.89 -3.46 -10.74
CA GLN A 45 -21.57 -3.10 -12.00
C GLN A 45 -20.91 -3.74 -13.24
N LEU A 46 -19.60 -3.96 -13.18
CA LEU A 46 -18.82 -4.55 -14.27
C LEU A 46 -18.75 -6.09 -14.17
N GLY A 47 -19.34 -6.69 -13.13
CA GLY A 47 -19.25 -8.13 -12.86
C GLY A 47 -17.83 -8.60 -12.49
N ILE A 48 -16.97 -7.67 -12.05
CA ILE A 48 -15.59 -7.97 -11.68
C ILE A 48 -15.55 -8.29 -10.19
N GLN A 49 -15.02 -9.47 -9.85
CA GLN A 49 -14.81 -9.85 -8.46
C GLN A 49 -13.58 -9.14 -7.89
N PRO A 50 -13.68 -8.47 -6.73
CA PRO A 50 -12.53 -7.90 -6.06
C PRO A 50 -11.47 -8.96 -5.73
N ALA A 51 -10.19 -8.57 -5.80
CA ALA A 51 -9.10 -9.45 -5.38
C ALA A 51 -9.14 -9.70 -3.87
N ALA A 52 -8.75 -10.90 -3.44
CA ALA A 52 -8.60 -11.21 -2.03
C ALA A 52 -7.53 -10.32 -1.39
N LEU A 53 -7.68 -10.03 -0.09
CA LEU A 53 -6.66 -9.30 0.66
C LEU A 53 -5.40 -10.16 0.76
N CYS A 54 -4.23 -9.54 0.91
CA CYS A 54 -3.01 -10.28 1.17
C CYS A 54 -2.92 -10.73 2.63
N SER A 55 -2.22 -11.83 2.88
CA SER A 55 -1.93 -12.31 4.24
C SER A 55 -1.01 -11.34 4.99
N ASP A 56 -1.03 -11.38 6.32
CA ASP A 56 -0.26 -10.47 7.18
C ASP A 56 1.26 -10.53 6.93
N ALA A 57 1.79 -11.71 6.60
CA ALA A 57 3.19 -11.89 6.26
C ALA A 57 3.57 -11.17 4.95
N VAL A 58 2.66 -11.15 3.98
CA VAL A 58 2.85 -10.40 2.73
C VAL A 58 2.69 -8.91 2.99
N PHE A 59 1.68 -8.53 3.77
CA PHE A 59 1.38 -7.14 4.13
C PHE A 59 2.58 -6.47 4.80
N VAL A 60 3.15 -7.04 5.87
CA VAL A 60 4.26 -6.42 6.60
C VAL A 60 5.47 -6.17 5.69
N ARG A 61 5.80 -7.11 4.81
CA ARG A 61 6.91 -6.93 3.87
C ARG A 61 6.62 -5.81 2.86
N ARG A 62 5.39 -5.76 2.33
CA ARG A 62 4.98 -4.72 1.36
C ARG A 62 4.94 -3.34 2.02
N ALA A 63 4.34 -3.21 3.19
CA ALA A 63 4.25 -1.96 3.92
C ALA A 63 5.64 -1.33 4.15
N TYR A 64 6.62 -2.11 4.61
CA TYR A 64 7.99 -1.59 4.79
C TYR A 64 8.65 -1.15 3.48
N LEU A 65 8.50 -1.93 2.41
CA LEU A 65 9.10 -1.60 1.12
C LEU A 65 8.43 -0.39 0.46
N ASP A 66 7.12 -0.31 0.53
CA ASP A 66 6.33 0.71 -0.16
C ASP A 66 6.37 2.04 0.61
N VAL A 67 6.36 2.00 1.95
CA VAL A 67 6.32 3.21 2.78
C VAL A 67 7.73 3.78 2.98
N ILE A 68 8.71 2.95 3.34
CA ILE A 68 10.07 3.43 3.72
C ILE A 68 11.20 2.84 2.88
N GLY A 69 10.91 2.03 1.85
CA GLY A 69 11.94 1.52 0.93
C GLY A 69 12.89 0.47 1.51
N THR A 70 12.61 -0.08 2.69
CA THR A 70 13.48 -1.06 3.36
C THR A 70 12.73 -2.36 3.66
N LEU A 71 13.45 -3.41 4.07
CA LEU A 71 12.84 -4.64 4.55
C LEU A 71 12.65 -4.57 6.07
N PRO A 72 11.59 -5.18 6.62
CA PRO A 72 11.47 -5.32 8.06
C PRO A 72 12.58 -6.21 8.61
N THR A 73 13.08 -5.90 9.79
CA THR A 73 13.93 -6.82 10.53
C THR A 73 13.14 -8.06 10.95
N ALA A 74 13.85 -9.15 11.23
CA ALA A 74 13.21 -10.37 11.70
C ALA A 74 12.45 -10.18 13.03
N GLN A 75 12.89 -9.23 13.87
CA GLN A 75 12.20 -8.90 15.11
C GLN A 75 10.91 -8.13 14.86
N GLU A 76 10.94 -7.08 14.03
CA GLU A 76 9.75 -6.31 13.66
C GLU A 76 8.69 -7.19 13.00
N ALA A 77 9.10 -8.04 12.05
CA ALA A 77 8.18 -8.96 11.37
C ALA A 77 7.53 -9.95 12.36
N ARG A 78 8.31 -10.53 13.28
CA ARG A 78 7.76 -11.42 14.31
C ARG A 78 6.81 -10.70 15.25
N ALA A 79 7.17 -9.49 15.69
CA ALA A 79 6.32 -8.69 16.57
C ALA A 79 4.97 -8.39 15.91
N PHE A 80 4.99 -7.93 14.65
CA PHE A 80 3.79 -7.68 13.87
C PHE A 80 2.92 -8.92 13.70
N LEU A 81 3.50 -10.08 13.35
CA LEU A 81 2.75 -11.32 13.14
C LEU A 81 2.19 -11.94 14.43
N SER A 82 2.82 -11.65 15.57
CA SER A 82 2.35 -12.11 16.87
C SER A 82 1.23 -11.26 17.45
N ASP A 83 1.12 -10.01 17.01
CA ASP A 83 0.09 -9.07 17.46
C ASP A 83 -1.28 -9.47 16.88
N LYS A 84 -2.32 -9.39 17.73
CA LYS A 84 -3.70 -9.78 17.42
C LYS A 84 -4.65 -8.58 17.45
N ASP A 85 -4.12 -7.38 17.61
CA ASP A 85 -4.91 -6.16 17.49
C ASP A 85 -5.51 -6.07 16.07
N PRO A 86 -6.85 -5.95 15.92
CA PRO A 86 -7.48 -5.77 14.62
C PRO A 86 -6.97 -4.53 13.87
N ASP A 87 -6.46 -3.52 14.56
CA ASP A 87 -5.96 -2.27 13.99
C ASP A 87 -4.44 -2.29 13.73
N ASN A 88 -3.77 -3.42 13.97
CA ASN A 88 -2.31 -3.57 13.87
C ASN A 88 -1.75 -3.12 12.50
N ARG A 89 -2.49 -3.33 11.41
CA ARG A 89 -2.10 -2.86 10.06
C ARG A 89 -2.00 -1.34 9.99
N SER A 90 -3.01 -0.64 10.49
CA SER A 90 -3.05 0.83 10.53
C SER A 90 -1.96 1.37 11.45
N VAL A 91 -1.84 0.80 12.65
CA VAL A 91 -0.81 1.19 13.63
C VAL A 91 0.61 0.96 13.11
N LEU A 92 0.84 -0.09 12.30
CA LEU A 92 2.12 -0.28 11.62
C LEU A 92 2.38 0.85 10.61
N ILE A 93 1.40 1.18 9.77
CA ILE A 93 1.54 2.24 8.77
C ILE A 93 1.88 3.57 9.44
N ASP A 94 1.13 3.96 10.48
CA ASP A 94 1.37 5.22 11.22
C ASP A 94 2.80 5.28 11.76
N ARG A 95 3.27 4.19 12.40
CA ARG A 95 4.66 4.09 12.88
C ARG A 95 5.71 4.21 11.77
N LEU A 96 5.42 3.67 10.58
CA LEU A 96 6.34 3.76 9.45
C LEU A 96 6.38 5.16 8.84
N LEU A 97 5.25 5.88 8.83
CA LEU A 97 5.18 7.26 8.34
C LEU A 97 5.97 8.23 9.23
N GLU A 98 6.09 7.95 10.54
CA GLU A 98 6.86 8.77 11.49
C GLU A 98 8.38 8.57 11.41
N ARG A 99 8.87 7.58 10.66
CA ARG A 99 10.30 7.27 10.56
C ARG A 99 11.04 8.24 9.64
N GLU A 100 12.31 8.54 9.94
CA GLU A 100 13.15 9.37 9.05
C GLU A 100 13.29 8.76 7.65
N GLU A 101 13.33 7.42 7.57
CA GLU A 101 13.42 6.70 6.30
C GLU A 101 12.24 6.98 5.37
N PHE A 102 11.05 7.30 5.90
CA PHE A 102 9.92 7.73 5.08
C PHE A 102 10.26 9.01 4.31
N ALA A 103 10.74 10.03 5.02
CA ALA A 103 11.11 11.31 4.41
C ALA A 103 12.27 11.14 3.41
N ASP A 104 13.26 10.31 3.73
CA ASP A 104 14.39 10.03 2.82
C ASP A 104 13.93 9.30 1.55
N TYR A 105 13.14 8.24 1.71
CA TYR A 105 12.67 7.42 0.59
C TYR A 105 11.78 8.22 -0.36
N TRP A 106 10.82 8.98 0.17
CA TRP A 106 9.91 9.76 -0.65
C TRP A 106 10.57 11.00 -1.25
N ALA A 107 11.54 11.62 -0.56
CA ALA A 107 12.34 12.69 -1.17
C ALA A 107 13.12 12.21 -2.39
N MET A 108 13.68 11.00 -2.33
CA MET A 108 14.33 10.37 -3.49
C MET A 108 13.33 10.15 -4.63
N LYS A 109 12.15 9.59 -4.35
CA LYS A 109 11.10 9.33 -5.36
C LYS A 109 10.62 10.62 -6.04
N TRP A 110 10.38 11.67 -5.26
CA TRP A 110 10.01 12.98 -5.79
C TRP A 110 11.14 13.64 -6.57
N SER A 111 12.39 13.49 -6.10
CA SER A 111 13.56 14.01 -6.81
C SER A 111 13.73 13.37 -8.18
N ASP A 112 13.44 12.08 -8.32
CA ASP A 112 13.44 11.39 -9.61
C ASP A 112 12.34 11.94 -10.55
N LEU A 113 11.11 12.05 -10.03
CA LEU A 113 9.96 12.58 -10.78
C LEU A 113 10.19 14.02 -11.26
N LEU A 114 10.69 14.88 -10.38
CA LEU A 114 10.96 16.30 -10.65
C LEU A 114 12.31 16.53 -11.33
N ARG A 115 13.05 15.45 -11.61
CA ARG A 115 14.37 15.46 -12.24
C ARG A 115 15.37 16.39 -11.54
N VAL A 116 15.41 16.33 -10.21
CA VAL A 116 16.34 17.05 -9.35
C VAL A 116 17.73 16.44 -9.51
N LYS A 117 18.44 16.84 -10.58
CA LYS A 117 19.77 16.29 -10.92
C LYS A 117 20.66 17.30 -11.63
N SER A 118 21.97 17.11 -11.49
CA SER A 118 23.00 17.96 -12.10
C SER A 118 23.45 17.50 -13.50
N GLU A 119 22.89 16.42 -14.02
CA GLU A 119 23.30 15.83 -15.30
C GLU A 119 22.64 16.50 -16.51
N PHE A 120 23.29 16.37 -17.67
CA PHE A 120 22.73 16.77 -18.96
C PHE A 120 21.34 16.14 -19.18
N PRO A 121 20.34 16.87 -19.74
CA PRO A 121 20.39 18.25 -20.24
C PRO A 121 20.01 19.32 -19.19
N ILE A 122 19.80 18.93 -17.92
CA ILE A 122 19.29 19.84 -16.88
C ILE A 122 20.42 20.72 -16.30
N ASN A 123 21.64 20.19 -16.19
CA ASN A 123 22.86 20.93 -15.78
C ASN A 123 22.67 21.84 -14.54
N LEU A 124 21.86 21.42 -13.55
CA LEU A 124 21.72 22.19 -12.31
C LEU A 124 23.05 22.20 -11.54
N TRP A 125 23.43 23.35 -11.01
CA TRP A 125 24.56 23.46 -10.07
C TRP A 125 24.37 22.50 -8.88
N PRO A 126 25.42 21.79 -8.42
CA PRO A 126 25.31 20.81 -7.33
C PRO A 126 24.63 21.37 -6.07
N ASN A 127 24.91 22.62 -5.70
CA ASN A 127 24.30 23.27 -4.56
C ASN A 127 22.79 23.48 -4.72
N ALA A 128 22.33 23.78 -5.94
CA ALA A 128 20.90 23.95 -6.23
C ALA A 128 20.16 22.60 -6.15
N VAL A 129 20.77 21.52 -6.63
CA VAL A 129 20.22 20.15 -6.48
C VAL A 129 20.08 19.77 -5.01
N GLN A 130 21.13 19.99 -4.22
CA GLN A 130 21.10 19.70 -2.78
C GLN A 130 20.07 20.56 -2.03
N GLY A 131 19.94 21.84 -2.39
CA GLY A 131 18.94 22.74 -1.83
C GLY A 131 17.53 22.25 -2.12
N TYR A 132 17.24 21.90 -3.38
CA TYR A 132 15.93 21.44 -3.79
C TYR A 132 15.57 20.09 -3.15
N HIS A 133 16.50 19.13 -3.15
CA HIS A 133 16.30 17.85 -2.44
C HIS A 133 15.99 18.06 -0.95
N ARG A 134 16.73 18.94 -0.28
CA ARG A 134 16.55 19.22 1.15
C ARG A 134 15.19 19.87 1.43
N TRP A 135 14.73 20.76 0.55
CA TRP A 135 13.40 21.35 0.62
C TRP A 135 12.31 20.27 0.45
N ILE A 136 12.40 19.42 -0.57
CA ILE A 136 11.45 18.31 -0.78
C ILE A 136 11.39 17.42 0.45
N ARG A 137 12.55 16.97 0.96
CA ARG A 137 12.63 16.14 2.17
C ARG A 137 11.97 16.79 3.37
N THR A 138 12.16 18.09 3.56
CA THR A 138 11.54 18.85 4.66
C THR A 138 10.02 18.89 4.50
N CYS A 139 9.52 19.14 3.28
CA CYS A 139 8.08 19.14 3.01
C CYS A 139 7.43 17.79 3.32
N ILE A 140 8.07 16.68 2.94
CA ILE A 140 7.56 15.34 3.25
C ILE A 140 7.60 15.07 4.75
N LYS A 141 8.71 15.41 5.42
CA LYS A 141 8.89 15.19 6.85
C LYS A 141 7.88 15.96 7.71
N GLU A 142 7.54 17.18 7.30
CA GLU A 142 6.59 18.04 8.02
C GLU A 142 5.14 17.80 7.60
N ASP A 143 4.87 16.76 6.80
CA ASP A 143 3.54 16.47 6.25
C ASP A 143 2.89 17.69 5.60
N MET A 144 3.67 18.39 4.75
CA MET A 144 3.19 19.59 4.08
C MET A 144 1.99 19.23 3.18
N PRO A 145 0.84 19.90 3.32
CA PRO A 145 -0.31 19.68 2.45
C PRO A 145 0.05 19.82 0.97
N TYR A 146 -0.44 18.91 0.15
CA TYR A 146 -0.07 18.82 -1.26
C TYR A 146 -0.35 20.09 -2.06
N ASP A 147 -1.45 20.80 -1.76
CA ASP A 147 -1.79 22.08 -2.39
C ASP A 147 -0.76 23.17 -2.09
N ARG A 148 -0.22 23.19 -0.85
CA ARG A 148 0.86 24.09 -0.46
C ARG A 148 2.17 23.69 -1.13
N PHE A 149 2.52 22.41 -1.12
CA PHE A 149 3.72 21.88 -1.78
C PHE A 149 3.79 22.29 -3.25
N VAL A 150 2.70 22.08 -4.01
CA VAL A 150 2.62 22.45 -5.44
C VAL A 150 2.64 23.97 -5.63
N ARG A 151 1.93 24.72 -4.79
CA ARG A 151 1.91 26.19 -4.88
C ARG A 151 3.30 26.78 -4.66
N GLU A 152 4.00 26.36 -3.61
CA GLU A 152 5.36 26.83 -3.32
C GLU A 152 6.31 26.47 -4.48
N MET A 153 6.22 25.23 -5.01
CA MET A 153 7.01 24.81 -6.16
C MET A 153 6.77 25.67 -7.41
N LEU A 154 5.52 25.99 -7.74
CA LEU A 154 5.16 26.77 -8.94
C LEU A 154 5.47 28.26 -8.81
N THR A 155 5.48 28.79 -7.59
CA THR A 155 5.72 30.22 -7.31
C THR A 155 7.16 30.52 -6.91
N ALA A 156 8.00 29.49 -6.75
CA ALA A 156 9.42 29.64 -6.48
C ALA A 156 10.12 30.41 -7.59
N SER A 157 10.90 31.42 -7.21
CA SER A 157 11.84 32.09 -8.11
C SER A 157 13.24 31.56 -7.84
N GLY A 158 13.92 31.08 -8.89
CA GLY A 158 15.35 30.85 -8.83
C GLY A 158 16.09 32.18 -8.61
N SER A 159 17.26 32.12 -7.97
CA SER A 159 18.21 33.25 -7.89
C SER A 159 19.09 33.31 -9.12
#